data_AF-A0A535KWL2-F1
#
_entry.id   AF-A0A535KWL2-F1
#
_cell.length_a   1.000
_cell.length_b   1.000
_cell.length_c   1.000
_cell.angle_alpha   90.00
_cell.angle_beta   90.00
_cell.angle_gamma   90.00
#
_symmetry.space_group_name_H-M   'P 1'
#
loop_
_entity.id
_entity.type
_entity.pdbx_description
1 polymer ?
#
loop_
_entity_poly.entity_id
_entity_poly.type
_entity_poly.pdbx_seq_one_letter_code
_entity_poly.pdbx_strand_id
1 'polypeptide(L)'
;MAESFRASISTGIEGWLEDDFAFVRDWGFELSMIRTPVAIWQGAEDRMVPYAHGKWLAAHVSGAQSRLFEDQGHISLVLKIDRIVEDLVELAGLRQPAAS
;
A
#
# COMPACT_ATOMS: atom_id res chain seq x y z
N MET A 1 -10.41 -3.33 -17.66
CA MET A 1 -10.60 -2.09 -16.85
C MET A 1 -12.08 -1.71 -16.73
N ALA A 2 -12.80 -1.43 -17.82
CA ALA A 2 -14.23 -1.06 -17.75
C ALA A 2 -15.12 -2.13 -17.07
N GLU A 3 -14.84 -3.42 -17.29
CA GLU A 3 -15.54 -4.51 -16.60
C GLU A 3 -15.27 -4.52 -15.09
N SER A 4 -14.01 -4.40 -14.66
CA SER A 4 -13.67 -4.27 -13.24
C SER A 4 -14.35 -3.08 -12.57
N PHE A 5 -14.38 -1.92 -13.24
CA PHE A 5 -15.07 -0.74 -12.70
C PHE A 5 -16.58 -0.94 -12.59
N ARG A 6 -17.23 -1.63 -13.54
CA ARG A 6 -18.66 -1.96 -13.41
C ARG A 6 -18.89 -2.96 -12.28
N ALA A 7 -18.03 -3.97 -12.16
CA ALA A 7 -18.10 -4.95 -11.09
C ALA A 7 -17.93 -4.29 -9.71
N SER A 8 -17.00 -3.34 -9.56
CA SER A 8 -16.68 -2.72 -8.27
C SER A 8 -17.82 -1.88 -7.69
N ILE A 9 -18.68 -1.32 -8.54
CA ILE A 9 -19.87 -0.55 -8.11
C ILE A 9 -21.18 -1.33 -8.24
N SER A 10 -21.12 -2.59 -8.66
CA SER A 10 -22.33 -3.39 -8.95
C SER A 10 -23.17 -3.69 -7.71
N THR A 11 -22.56 -3.64 -6.53
CA THR A 11 -23.21 -3.89 -5.23
C THR A 11 -23.59 -2.61 -4.49
N GLY A 12 -23.45 -1.43 -5.11
CA GLY A 12 -23.72 -0.13 -4.50
C GLY A 12 -22.46 0.73 -4.30
N ILE A 13 -22.62 1.89 -3.65
CA ILE A 13 -21.56 2.89 -3.46
C ILE A 13 -20.81 2.79 -2.13
N GLU A 14 -21.21 1.87 -1.24
CA GLU A 14 -20.71 1.82 0.13
C GLU A 14 -19.17 1.75 0.18
N GLY A 15 -18.55 0.93 -0.66
CA GLY A 15 -17.08 0.83 -0.72
C GLY A 15 -16.41 2.15 -1.09
N TRP A 16 -17.00 2.93 -2.00
CA TRP A 16 -16.49 4.26 -2.34
C TRP A 16 -16.70 5.22 -1.16
N LEU A 17 -17.87 5.20 -0.52
CA LEU A 17 -18.12 6.06 0.65
C LEU A 17 -17.11 5.80 1.79
N GLU A 18 -16.77 4.53 2.05
CA GLU A 18 -15.75 4.15 3.03
C GLU A 18 -14.34 4.61 2.63
N ASP A 19 -13.98 4.52 1.35
CA ASP A 19 -12.71 5.08 0.84
C ASP A 19 -12.63 6.59 1.07
N ASP A 20 -13.72 7.32 0.82
CA ASP A 20 -13.80 8.77 1.06
C ASP A 20 -13.64 9.10 2.55
N PHE A 21 -14.25 8.30 3.44
CA PHE A 21 -14.06 8.46 4.89
C PHE A 21 -12.62 8.17 5.33
N ALA A 22 -11.94 7.20 4.73
CA ALA A 22 -10.55 6.88 5.04
C ALA A 22 -9.59 8.05 4.76
N PHE A 23 -9.96 8.99 3.88
CA PHE A 23 -9.16 10.21 3.62
C PHE A 23 -9.40 11.34 4.60
N VAL A 24 -10.57 11.40 5.26
CA VAL A 24 -11.00 12.57 6.04
C VAL A 24 -11.25 12.29 7.51
N ARG A 25 -11.12 11.03 7.95
CA ARG A 25 -11.31 10.60 9.33
C ARG A 25 -10.16 9.73 9.79
N ASP A 26 -9.97 9.68 11.11
CA ASP A 26 -9.07 8.72 11.73
C ASP A 26 -9.46 7.29 11.36
N TRP A 27 -8.47 6.43 11.11
CA TRP A 27 -8.67 5.03 10.68
C TRP A 27 -9.25 4.12 11.79
N GLY A 28 -9.60 4.68 12.95
CA GLY A 28 -10.12 3.93 14.09
C GLY A 28 -9.06 3.17 14.89
N PHE A 29 -7.78 3.34 14.56
CA PHE A 29 -6.65 2.82 15.33
C PHE A 29 -5.41 3.71 15.17
N GLU A 30 -4.52 3.66 16.15
CA GLU A 30 -3.22 4.35 16.09
C GLU A 30 -2.22 3.49 15.32
N LEU A 31 -1.38 4.10 14.46
CA LEU A 31 -0.35 3.37 13.71
C LEU A 31 0.62 2.59 14.60
N SER A 32 0.81 3.05 15.84
CA SER A 32 1.60 2.38 16.87
C SER A 32 0.99 1.06 17.35
N MET A 33 -0.27 0.76 17.03
CA MET A 33 -0.94 -0.52 17.33
C MET A 33 -0.64 -1.60 16.30
N ILE A 34 -0.07 -1.25 15.15
CA ILE A 34 0.28 -2.23 14.11
C ILE A 34 1.35 -3.17 14.67
N ARG A 35 1.10 -4.49 14.56
CA ARG A 35 2.02 -5.56 14.98
C ARG A 35 2.41 -6.49 13.84
N THR A 36 1.69 -6.42 12.72
CA THR A 36 2.02 -7.20 11.53
C THR A 36 3.18 -6.53 10.80
N PRO A 37 3.99 -7.30 10.07
CA PRO A 37 4.93 -6.72 9.14
C PRO A 37 4.20 -5.83 8.10
N VAL A 38 4.77 -4.67 7.79
CA VAL A 38 4.22 -3.70 6.83
C VAL A 38 5.29 -3.30 5.83
N ALA A 39 4.94 -3.26 4.55
CA ALA A 39 5.75 -2.66 3.50
C ALA A 39 5.10 -1.35 3.00
N ILE A 40 5.87 -0.27 2.90
CA ILE A 40 5.41 1.02 2.36
C ILE A 40 6.10 1.27 1.03
N TRP A 41 5.34 1.26 -0.06
CA TRP A 41 5.82 1.50 -1.42
C TRP A 41 5.30 2.85 -1.92
N GLN A 42 6.20 3.77 -2.26
CA GLN A 42 5.82 5.10 -2.77
C GLN A 42 6.87 5.63 -3.74
N GLY A 43 6.41 6.24 -4.82
CA GLY A 43 7.25 6.93 -5.79
C GLY A 43 7.22 8.45 -5.62
N ALA A 44 8.34 9.13 -5.86
CA ALA A 44 8.45 10.58 -5.75
C ALA A 44 7.82 11.33 -6.92
N GLU A 45 7.62 10.66 -8.07
CA GLU A 45 6.92 11.21 -9.24
C GLU A 45 5.41 10.91 -9.20
N ASP A 46 4.89 10.38 -8.09
CA ASP A 46 3.46 10.21 -7.89
C ASP A 46 2.78 11.58 -7.79
N ARG A 47 1.95 11.90 -8.79
CA ARG A 47 1.20 13.16 -8.88
C ARG A 47 -0.19 13.07 -8.25
N MET A 48 -0.60 11.89 -7.78
CA MET A 48 -1.87 11.65 -7.12
C MET A 48 -1.69 11.68 -5.59
N VAL A 49 -0.60 11.09 -5.09
CA VAL A 49 -0.28 11.04 -3.66
C VAL A 49 1.11 11.65 -3.41
N PRO A 50 1.23 12.70 -2.57
CA PRO A 50 2.52 13.30 -2.27
C PRO A 50 3.51 12.30 -1.65
N TYR A 51 4.75 12.30 -2.12
CA TYR A 51 5.84 11.46 -1.58
C TYR A 51 6.03 11.58 -0.07
N ALA A 52 5.70 12.75 0.48
CA ALA A 52 5.73 13.00 1.92
C ALA A 52 4.83 12.06 2.72
N HIS A 53 3.70 11.59 2.17
CA HIS A 53 2.80 10.67 2.86
C HIS A 53 3.47 9.30 3.06
N GLY A 54 4.14 8.77 2.04
CA GLY A 54 4.90 7.53 2.14
C GLY A 54 6.04 7.63 3.16
N LYS A 55 6.78 8.76 3.16
CA LYS A 55 7.82 9.03 4.16
C LYS A 55 7.25 9.13 5.58
N TRP A 56 6.10 9.78 5.73
CA TRP A 56 5.44 9.92 7.02
C TRP A 56 4.99 8.56 7.55
N LEU A 57 4.30 7.74 6.74
CA LEU A 57 3.90 6.39 7.15
C LEU A 57 5.11 5.52 7.53
N ALA A 58 6.17 5.55 6.73
CA ALA A 58 7.39 4.79 7.03
C ALA A 58 8.05 5.19 8.36
N ALA A 59 7.89 6.45 8.81
CA ALA A 59 8.42 6.92 10.07
C ALA A 59 7.51 6.63 11.28
N HIS A 60 6.20 6.43 11.06
CA HIS A 60 5.20 6.32 12.14
C HIS A 60 4.65 4.90 12.33
N VAL A 61 4.77 4.03 11.34
CA VAL A 61 4.44 2.60 11.47
C VAL A 61 5.66 1.86 11.99
N SER A 62 5.56 1.35 13.22
CA SER A 62 6.67 0.63 13.87
C SER A 62 7.06 -0.62 13.07
N GLY A 63 8.36 -0.73 12.74
CA GLY A 63 8.90 -1.87 12.00
C GLY A 63 8.58 -1.90 10.49
N ALA A 64 7.99 -0.83 9.95
CA ALA A 64 7.70 -0.74 8.52
C ALA A 64 8.97 -0.86 7.66
N GLN A 65 8.87 -1.65 6.59
CA GLN A 65 9.88 -1.78 5.56
C GLN A 65 9.53 -0.85 4.41
N SER A 66 10.32 0.21 4.21
CA SER A 66 10.05 1.18 3.15
C SER A 66 10.74 0.80 1.83
N ARG A 67 10.05 1.10 0.74
CA ARG A 67 10.47 0.95 -0.66
C ARG A 67 10.10 2.26 -1.36
N LEU A 68 10.89 3.28 -1.07
CA LEU A 68 10.68 4.62 -1.58
C LEU A 68 11.57 4.85 -2.80
N PHE A 69 10.98 5.31 -3.90
CA PHE A 69 11.67 5.44 -5.17
C PHE A 69 11.62 6.88 -5.67
N GLU A 70 12.76 7.43 -6.07
CA GLU A 70 12.82 8.80 -6.60
C GLU A 70 12.28 8.91 -8.04
N ASP A 71 12.19 7.80 -8.78
CA ASP A 71 11.90 7.75 -10.22
C ASP A 71 10.59 7.02 -10.57
N GLN A 72 9.71 6.80 -9.59
CA GLN A 72 8.44 6.11 -9.80
C GLN A 72 7.24 7.04 -9.61
N GLY A 73 6.20 6.83 -10.42
CA GLY A 73 4.90 7.47 -10.28
C GLY A 73 3.80 6.49 -9.88
N HIS A 74 2.58 6.99 -9.72
CA HIS A 74 1.44 6.21 -9.22
C HIS A 74 1.21 4.89 -9.98
N ILE A 75 1.17 4.98 -11.31
CA ILE A 75 0.90 3.83 -12.18
C ILE A 75 2.15 2.97 -12.40
N SER A 76 3.36 3.54 -12.34
CA SER A 76 4.57 2.75 -12.56
C SER A 76 4.83 1.76 -11.41
N LEU A 77 4.35 2.05 -10.20
CA LEU A 77 4.33 1.09 -9.10
C LEU A 77 3.39 -0.09 -9.35
N VAL A 78 2.26 0.10 -10.05
CA VAL A 78 1.35 -1.01 -10.42
C VAL A 78 2.06 -2.03 -11.32
N LEU A 79 2.98 -1.58 -12.16
CA LEU A 79 3.80 -2.46 -13.01
C LEU A 79 4.80 -3.31 -12.20
N LYS A 80 4.98 -3.03 -10.90
CA LYS A 80 5.82 -3.79 -9.98
C LYS A 80 5.03 -4.76 -9.10
N ILE A 81 3.75 -5.03 -9.41
CA ILE A 81 2.88 -5.84 -8.55
C ILE A 81 3.48 -7.21 -8.20
N ASP A 82 4.16 -7.87 -9.15
CA ASP A 82 4.82 -9.16 -8.90
C ASP A 82 5.89 -9.02 -7.81
N ARG A 83 6.73 -7.98 -7.89
CA ARG A 83 7.76 -7.72 -6.87
C ARG A 83 7.15 -7.31 -5.54
N ILE A 84 6.04 -6.55 -5.55
CA ILE A 84 5.32 -6.19 -4.32
C ILE A 84 4.80 -7.45 -3.63
N VAL A 85 4.18 -8.37 -4.38
CA VAL A 85 3.68 -9.63 -3.83
C VAL A 85 4.83 -10.51 -3.31
N GLU A 86 5.94 -10.60 -4.04
CA GLU A 86 7.13 -11.32 -3.56
C GLU A 86 7.67 -10.75 -2.24
N ASP A 87 7.81 -9.43 -2.16
CA ASP A 87 8.26 -8.71 -0.96
C ASP A 87 7.33 -9.00 0.23
N LEU A 88 6.01 -9.03 0.01
CA LEU A 88 5.03 -9.38 1.04
C LEU A 88 5.14 -10.84 1.49
N VAL A 89 5.41 -11.77 0.58
CA VAL A 89 5.62 -13.20 0.89
C VAL A 89 6.89 -13.40 1.72
N GLU A 90 7.98 -12.71 1.35
CA GLU A 90 9.24 -12.68 2.10
C GLU A 90 9.02 -12.09 3.51
N LEU A 91 8.33 -10.96 3.57
CA LEU A 91 8.06 -10.22 4.80
C LEU A 91 7.14 -10.99 5.77
N ALA A 92 6.19 -11.76 5.24
CA ALA A 92 5.35 -12.65 6.02
C ALA A 92 6.07 -13.91 6.53
N GLY A 93 7.34 -14.11 6.16
CA GLY A 93 8.10 -15.32 6.51
C GLY A 93 7.57 -16.59 5.85
N LEU A 94 6.79 -16.45 4.77
CA LEU A 94 6.17 -17.57 4.06
C LEU A 94 7.11 -18.21 3.04
N ARG A 95 8.27 -17.61 2.79
CA ARG A 95 9.34 -18.18 1.97
C ARG A 95 10.38 -18.85 2.88
N GLN A 96 10.51 -20.17 2.78
CA GLN A 96 11.61 -20.89 3.44
C GLN A 96 12.94 -20.61 2.71
N PRO A 97 14.09 -20.56 3.41
CA PRO A 97 15.38 -20.55 2.73
C PRO A 97 15.48 -21.79 1.84
N ALA A 98 16.02 -21.62 0.63
CA ALA A 98 16.34 -22.76 -0.22
C ALA A 98 17.25 -23.71 0.58
N ALA A 99 16.86 -24.99 0.66
CA ALA A 99 17.71 -26.02 1.24
C ALA A 99 19.05 -26.01 0.48
N SER A 100 20.14 -25.87 1.24
CA SER A 100 21.53 -25.84 0.76
C SER A 100 21.93 -27.10 0.01
#